data_AF-F6ZJH9-F1
#
_entry.id   AF-F6ZJH9-F1
#
_cell.length_a   1.000
_cell.length_b   1.000
_cell.length_c   1.000
_cell.angle_alpha   90.00
_cell.angle_beta   90.00
_cell.angle_gamma   90.00
#
_symmetry.space_group_name_H-M   'P 1'
#
loop_
_entity.id
_entity.type
_entity.pdbx_description
1 polymer ?
#
loop_
_entity_poly.entity_id
_entity_poly.type
_entity_poly.pdbx_seq_one_letter_code
_entity_poly.pdbx_strand_id
1 'polypeptide(L)'
;MVEAISWAAWQPLWLSRHCWKQVEVPGFPPQADEHQPFPRPLPLPSPQPHLPADRARHAAHKTKRGQAALDSLEVFDGIPPSYKKKRMVVPAALKVVRLKPTRKFAYLGRLAHEVGWKYQAVTATLEEKRKEKAKIHYRRKKQLMRLRKQAEKNVEKKIDKYTEVLKTHGLLV
;
A
#
# COMPACT_ATOMS: atom_id res chain seq x y z
N MET A 1 -4.53 -48.12 85.80
CA MET A 1 -5.42 -49.15 86.38
C MET A 1 -6.76 -48.94 85.72
N VAL A 2 -7.11 -49.91 84.87
CA VAL A 2 -8.43 -50.29 84.33
C VAL A 2 -9.31 -49.27 83.57
N GLU A 3 -9.78 -49.75 82.43
CA GLU A 3 -10.71 -49.19 81.44
C GLU A 3 -12.14 -48.94 81.95
N ALA A 4 -12.88 -48.06 81.24
CA ALA A 4 -14.33 -48.15 81.00
C ALA A 4 -14.66 -47.25 79.78
N ILE A 5 -14.76 -47.78 78.56
CA ILE A 5 -15.98 -48.28 77.88
C ILE A 5 -17.05 -47.20 77.60
N SER A 6 -17.01 -46.76 76.33
CA SER A 6 -18.09 -46.52 75.36
C SER A 6 -19.32 -45.62 75.54
N TRP A 7 -19.66 -45.07 74.36
CA TRP A 7 -20.97 -44.64 73.83
C TRP A 7 -21.39 -43.19 74.08
N ALA A 8 -20.91 -42.27 73.24
CA ALA A 8 -21.76 -41.50 72.33
C ALA A 8 -20.97 -40.43 71.56
N ALA A 9 -21.41 -40.14 70.34
CA ALA A 9 -21.00 -39.06 69.45
C ALA A 9 -19.71 -39.25 68.62
N TRP A 10 -19.71 -40.27 67.76
CA TRP A 10 -19.11 -40.16 66.43
C TRP A 10 -20.21 -39.75 65.44
N GLN A 11 -20.11 -38.59 64.81
CA GLN A 11 -19.75 -38.52 63.39
C GLN A 11 -19.61 -37.06 62.89
N PRO A 12 -18.65 -36.79 62.00
CA PRO A 12 -18.38 -35.50 61.38
C PRO A 12 -19.18 -35.34 60.07
N LEU A 13 -19.76 -34.16 59.85
CA LEU A 13 -20.30 -33.78 58.54
C LEU A 13 -19.60 -32.52 58.06
N TRP A 14 -18.46 -32.75 57.40
CA TRP A 14 -18.05 -31.96 56.26
C TRP A 14 -19.20 -31.90 55.23
N LEU A 15 -19.25 -30.80 54.48
CA LEU A 15 -20.22 -30.46 53.43
C LEU A 15 -21.43 -29.63 53.89
N SER A 16 -21.18 -28.42 54.37
CA SER A 16 -22.13 -27.33 54.07
C SER A 16 -21.54 -26.50 52.94
N ARG A 17 -22.06 -26.78 51.74
CA ARG A 17 -21.78 -26.08 50.49
C ARG A 17 -21.89 -24.58 50.75
N HIS A 18 -20.75 -23.88 50.67
CA HIS A 18 -20.78 -22.46 50.45
C HIS A 18 -21.58 -22.21 49.17
N CYS A 19 -22.72 -21.56 49.40
CA CYS A 19 -23.67 -21.05 48.44
C CYS A 19 -22.96 -20.28 47.33
N TRP A 20 -22.69 -20.96 46.21
CA TRP A 20 -22.48 -20.30 44.93
C TRP A 20 -23.83 -19.72 44.53
N LYS A 21 -24.08 -18.46 44.88
CA LYS A 21 -25.08 -17.68 44.17
C LYS A 21 -24.56 -17.53 42.74
N GLN A 22 -25.09 -18.38 41.87
CA GLN A 22 -25.06 -18.18 40.43
C GLN A 22 -25.61 -16.78 40.18
N VAL A 23 -24.75 -15.81 39.87
CA VAL A 23 -25.21 -14.57 39.25
C VAL A 23 -25.57 -14.96 37.83
N GLU A 24 -26.85 -15.15 37.57
CA GLU A 24 -27.36 -15.20 36.21
C GLU A 24 -27.05 -13.86 35.58
N VAL A 25 -26.07 -13.85 34.67
CA VAL A 25 -25.85 -12.72 33.78
C VAL A 25 -27.12 -12.65 32.92
N PRO A 26 -27.91 -11.57 32.96
CA PRO A 26 -29.06 -11.46 32.07
C PRO A 26 -28.54 -11.63 30.65
N GLY A 27 -29.07 -12.64 29.97
CA GLY A 27 -28.70 -12.94 28.59
C GLY A 27 -28.83 -11.67 27.78
N PHE A 28 -27.76 -11.32 27.05
CA PHE A 28 -27.79 -10.23 26.09
C PHE A 28 -29.02 -10.50 25.20
N PRO A 29 -29.98 -9.57 25.09
CA PRO A 29 -31.14 -9.79 24.23
C PRO A 29 -30.58 -10.16 22.85
N PRO A 30 -31.16 -11.16 22.15
CA PRO A 30 -30.75 -11.43 20.79
C PRO A 30 -30.86 -10.10 20.07
N GLN A 31 -29.71 -9.56 19.69
CA GLN A 31 -29.67 -8.39 18.86
C GLN A 31 -30.32 -8.91 17.59
N ALA A 32 -31.59 -8.56 17.40
CA ALA A 32 -32.22 -8.66 16.12
C ALA A 32 -31.41 -7.69 15.27
N ASP A 33 -30.32 -8.20 14.72
CA ASP A 33 -29.76 -7.68 13.50
C ASP A 33 -30.88 -7.90 12.49
N GLU A 34 -31.83 -6.96 12.47
CA GLU A 34 -32.57 -6.69 11.28
C GLU A 34 -31.51 -6.62 10.21
N HIS A 35 -31.54 -7.63 9.33
CA HIS A 35 -30.68 -7.73 8.19
C HIS A 35 -31.13 -6.65 7.19
N GLN A 36 -31.11 -5.39 7.61
CA GLN A 36 -30.97 -4.27 6.71
C GLN A 36 -29.71 -4.59 5.93
N PRO A 37 -29.76 -4.66 4.59
CA PRO A 37 -28.56 -4.75 3.81
C PRO A 37 -27.83 -3.42 4.01
N PHE A 38 -27.02 -3.32 5.07
CA PHE A 38 -25.93 -2.37 5.11
C PHE A 38 -25.24 -2.54 3.76
N PRO A 39 -25.06 -1.46 2.97
CA PRO A 39 -24.41 -1.60 1.68
C PRO A 39 -23.05 -2.22 1.94
N ARG A 40 -22.92 -3.53 1.65
CA ARG A 40 -21.65 -4.23 1.71
C ARG A 40 -20.70 -3.39 0.85
N PRO A 41 -19.48 -3.07 1.32
CA PRO A 41 -18.53 -2.33 0.52
C PRO A 41 -18.46 -2.99 -0.85
N LEU A 42 -18.93 -2.29 -1.88
CA LEU A 42 -18.99 -2.87 -3.23
C LEU A 42 -17.55 -3.29 -3.58
N PRO A 43 -17.32 -4.53 -4.04
CA PRO A 43 -16.01 -4.93 -4.51
C PRO A 43 -15.57 -3.92 -5.56
N LEU A 44 -14.55 -3.11 -5.26
CA LEU A 44 -14.10 -2.07 -6.16
C LEU A 44 -13.41 -2.78 -7.33
N PRO A 45 -14.03 -2.79 -8.52
CA PRO A 45 -13.53 -3.63 -9.60
C PRO A 45 -12.29 -3.02 -10.24
N SER A 46 -12.00 -1.73 -10.03
CA SER A 46 -10.86 -1.04 -10.63
C SER A 46 -9.57 -1.24 -9.82
N PRO A 47 -8.39 -1.20 -10.47
CA PRO A 47 -7.11 -1.11 -9.80
C PRO A 47 -6.77 0.31 -9.31
N GLN A 48 -7.57 1.35 -9.55
CA GLN A 48 -7.35 2.65 -8.85
C GLN A 48 -7.43 2.52 -7.32
N PRO A 49 -8.47 1.91 -6.73
CA PRO A 49 -8.77 2.03 -5.32
C PRO A 49 -8.06 1.00 -4.44
N HIS A 50 -7.41 -0.03 -5.00
CA HIS A 50 -6.70 -1.01 -4.17
C HIS A 50 -5.52 -0.38 -3.42
N LEU A 51 -4.69 0.48 -4.06
CA LEU A 51 -3.58 1.15 -3.37
C LEU A 51 -4.07 2.15 -2.30
N PRO A 52 -5.07 3.01 -2.55
CA PRO A 52 -5.68 3.83 -1.51
C PRO A 52 -6.34 3.03 -0.40
N ALA A 53 -7.02 1.91 -0.70
CA ALA A 53 -7.65 1.06 0.32
C ALA A 53 -6.59 0.37 1.20
N ASP A 54 -5.53 -0.17 0.59
CA ASP A 54 -4.40 -0.72 1.32
C ASP A 54 -3.73 0.37 2.16
N ARG A 55 -3.58 1.59 1.64
CA ARG A 55 -3.03 2.71 2.40
C ARG A 55 -3.95 3.19 3.51
N ALA A 56 -5.27 3.25 3.29
CA ALA A 56 -6.26 3.64 4.30
C ALA A 56 -6.30 2.65 5.48
N ARG A 57 -5.85 1.41 5.28
CA ARG A 57 -5.60 0.49 6.39
C ARG A 57 -4.44 0.93 7.27
N HIS A 58 -3.40 1.53 6.68
CA HIS A 58 -2.18 1.95 7.36
C HIS A 58 -2.21 3.42 7.85
N ALA A 59 -3.04 4.26 7.23
CA ALA A 59 -3.31 5.62 7.67
C ALA A 59 -4.60 5.60 8.50
N ALA A 60 -4.58 6.09 9.75
CA ALA A 60 -5.75 6.13 10.63
C ALA A 60 -6.89 7.01 10.06
N HIS A 61 -7.60 6.52 9.05
CA HIS A 61 -8.53 7.24 8.17
C HIS A 61 -9.76 7.79 8.91
N LYS A 62 -10.07 7.23 10.08
CA LYS A 62 -11.12 7.76 10.97
C LYS A 62 -10.73 9.09 11.63
N THR A 63 -9.44 9.41 11.69
CA THR A 63 -8.94 10.67 12.26
C THR A 63 -8.87 11.74 11.18
N LYS A 64 -9.07 13.02 11.55
CA LYS A 64 -8.94 14.17 10.62
C LYS A 64 -7.56 14.20 9.94
N ARG A 65 -6.50 13.84 10.66
CA ARG A 65 -5.13 13.74 10.12
C ARG A 65 -5.00 12.64 9.07
N GLY A 66 -5.59 11.47 9.33
CA GLY A 66 -5.60 10.36 8.38
C GLY A 66 -6.40 10.70 7.12
N GLN A 67 -7.53 11.38 7.27
CA GLN A 67 -8.32 11.84 6.14
C GLN A 67 -7.54 12.85 5.28
N ALA A 68 -6.92 13.86 5.88
CA ALA A 68 -6.08 14.82 5.15
C ALA A 68 -4.90 14.16 4.39
N ALA A 69 -4.35 13.07 4.93
CA ALA A 69 -3.29 12.30 4.28
C ALA A 69 -3.80 11.50 3.06
N LEU A 70 -5.05 11.03 3.10
CA LEU A 70 -5.70 10.38 1.96
C LEU A 70 -6.10 11.40 0.89
N ASP A 71 -6.59 12.57 1.30
CA ASP A 71 -6.96 13.64 0.38
C ASP A 71 -5.74 14.18 -0.39
N SER A 72 -4.55 14.11 0.22
CA SER A 72 -3.28 14.47 -0.44
C SER A 72 -2.79 13.43 -1.45
N LEU A 73 -3.37 12.23 -1.48
CA LEU A 73 -2.96 11.14 -2.37
C LEU A 73 -3.92 11.02 -3.55
N GLU A 74 -3.36 11.20 -4.75
CA GLU A 74 -4.03 10.84 -5.99
C GLU A 74 -3.43 9.57 -6.60
N VAL A 75 -4.27 8.62 -7.00
CA VAL A 75 -3.87 7.36 -7.65
C VAL A 75 -4.59 7.25 -8.98
N PHE A 76 -3.85 6.87 -10.03
CA PHE A 76 -4.35 6.73 -11.40
C PHE A 76 -3.89 5.41 -12.02
N ASP A 77 -4.76 4.75 -12.79
CA ASP A 77 -4.41 3.70 -13.75
C ASP A 77 -3.97 4.32 -15.07
N GLY A 78 -2.73 4.08 -15.46
CA GLY A 78 -2.10 4.76 -16.59
C GLY A 78 -1.63 6.17 -16.21
N ILE A 79 -1.28 6.98 -17.22
CA ILE A 79 -0.66 8.28 -17.01
C ILE A 79 -1.50 9.38 -17.66
N PRO A 80 -2.24 10.16 -16.87
CA PRO A 80 -3.04 11.27 -17.39
C PRO A 80 -2.18 12.32 -18.10
N PRO A 81 -2.75 13.11 -19.02
CA PRO A 81 -2.04 14.18 -19.73
C PRO A 81 -1.38 15.22 -18.82
N SER A 82 -1.99 15.55 -17.67
CA SER A 82 -1.45 16.49 -16.67
C SER A 82 -0.17 15.97 -16.00
N TYR A 83 -0.02 14.65 -15.89
CA TYR A 83 1.09 13.99 -15.17
C TYR A 83 2.22 13.50 -16.09
N LYS A 84 2.42 14.15 -17.25
CA LYS A 84 3.56 13.89 -18.16
C LYS A 84 4.91 14.44 -17.66
N LYS A 85 5.15 14.41 -16.35
CA LYS A 85 6.39 14.88 -15.70
C LYS A 85 7.39 13.73 -15.52
N LYS A 86 8.63 14.04 -15.10
CA LYS A 86 9.62 13.02 -14.74
C LYS A 86 9.09 12.26 -13.52
N ARG A 87 8.91 10.95 -13.67
CA ARG A 87 8.40 10.07 -12.61
C ARG A 87 9.55 9.58 -11.75
N MET A 88 9.29 9.51 -10.44
CA MET A 88 10.21 8.93 -9.48
C MET A 88 9.90 7.45 -9.26
N VAL A 89 10.90 6.71 -8.80
CA VAL A 89 10.82 5.27 -8.52
C VAL A 89 11.25 5.05 -7.08
N VAL A 90 10.51 4.23 -6.33
CA VAL A 90 10.87 3.84 -4.97
C VAL A 90 11.65 2.52 -5.03
N PRO A 91 12.99 2.53 -4.89
CA PRO A 91 13.82 1.33 -5.05
C PRO A 91 13.47 0.25 -4.02
N ALA A 92 13.11 0.68 -2.81
CA ALA A 92 12.69 -0.18 -1.71
C ALA A 92 11.40 -0.97 -1.99
N ALA A 93 10.64 -0.65 -3.04
CA ALA A 93 9.40 -1.35 -3.41
C ALA A 93 9.50 -2.07 -4.78
N LEU A 94 10.68 -2.06 -5.41
CA LEU A 94 10.85 -2.66 -6.73
C LEU A 94 10.86 -4.19 -6.65
N LYS A 95 10.07 -4.82 -7.54
CA LYS A 95 10.03 -6.28 -7.70
C LYS A 95 11.43 -6.90 -7.87
N VAL A 96 12.26 -6.31 -8.74
CA VAL A 96 13.60 -6.82 -9.06
C VAL A 96 14.55 -6.79 -7.85
N VAL A 97 14.30 -5.88 -6.90
CA VAL A 97 15.11 -5.75 -5.69
C VAL A 97 14.60 -6.66 -4.58
N ARG A 98 13.27 -6.77 -4.42
CA ARG A 98 12.65 -7.45 -3.28
C ARG A 98 12.37 -8.92 -3.49
N LEU A 99 12.09 -9.35 -4.72
CA LEU A 99 11.69 -10.71 -5.02
C LEU A 99 12.81 -11.48 -5.71
N LYS A 100 13.00 -12.75 -5.31
CA LYS A 100 13.90 -13.66 -6.03
C LYS A 100 13.38 -13.94 -7.45
N PRO A 101 14.25 -14.05 -8.46
CA PRO A 101 13.83 -14.20 -9.86
C PRO A 101 13.02 -15.48 -10.12
N THR A 102 13.19 -16.52 -9.30
CA THR A 102 12.50 -17.81 -9.43
C THR A 102 11.07 -17.82 -8.87
N ARG A 103 10.66 -16.78 -8.13
CA ARG A 103 9.33 -16.73 -7.49
C ARG A 103 8.29 -16.16 -8.46
N LYS A 104 7.13 -16.83 -8.53
CA LYS A 104 5.97 -16.39 -9.30
C LYS A 104 5.40 -15.09 -8.71
N PHE A 105 4.89 -14.21 -9.57
CA PHE A 105 4.25 -12.96 -9.18
C PHE A 105 3.01 -12.73 -10.04
N ALA A 106 2.10 -11.88 -9.57
CA ALA A 106 0.88 -11.54 -10.29
C ALA A 106 0.95 -10.11 -10.82
N TYR A 107 0.30 -9.89 -11.97
CA TYR A 107 0.06 -8.56 -12.50
C TYR A 107 -1.29 -8.07 -12.00
N LEU A 108 -1.27 -6.98 -11.25
CA LEU A 108 -2.49 -6.36 -10.73
C LEU A 108 -3.50 -6.05 -11.86
N GLY A 109 -3.05 -5.51 -12.99
CA GLY A 109 -3.94 -5.19 -14.11
C GLY A 109 -4.68 -6.42 -14.68
N ARG A 110 -4.07 -7.61 -14.61
CA ARG A 110 -4.70 -8.88 -15.02
C ARG A 110 -5.73 -9.32 -13.97
N LEU A 111 -5.35 -9.30 -12.69
CA LEU A 111 -6.25 -9.65 -11.58
C LEU A 111 -7.48 -8.74 -11.56
N ALA A 112 -7.30 -7.44 -11.72
CA ALA A 112 -8.41 -6.49 -11.73
C ALA A 112 -9.38 -6.75 -12.88
N HIS A 113 -8.88 -7.09 -14.08
CA HIS A 113 -9.73 -7.47 -15.19
C HIS A 113 -10.56 -8.73 -14.91
N GLU A 114 -9.95 -9.75 -14.31
CA GLU A 114 -10.64 -10.97 -13.87
C GLU A 114 -11.73 -10.70 -12.83
N VAL A 115 -11.51 -9.73 -11.94
CA VAL A 115 -12.48 -9.28 -10.91
C VAL A 115 -13.57 -8.35 -11.48
N GLY A 116 -13.50 -8.01 -12.77
CA GLY A 116 -14.54 -7.23 -13.46
C GLY A 116 -14.14 -5.80 -13.84
N TRP A 117 -12.85 -5.47 -13.85
CA TRP A 117 -12.37 -4.18 -14.39
C TRP A 117 -12.53 -4.12 -15.91
N LYS A 118 -13.46 -3.30 -16.39
CA LYS A 118 -13.80 -3.21 -17.81
C LYS A 118 -12.81 -2.39 -18.65
N TYR A 119 -12.05 -1.49 -18.04
CA TYR A 119 -11.28 -0.46 -18.76
C TYR A 119 -9.84 -0.86 -19.13
N GLN A 120 -9.48 -2.14 -19.00
CA GLN A 120 -8.12 -2.62 -19.31
C GLN A 120 -7.71 -2.29 -20.76
N ALA A 121 -8.57 -2.60 -21.74
CA ALA A 121 -8.27 -2.39 -23.16
C ALA A 121 -8.13 -0.89 -23.50
N VAL A 122 -9.03 -0.06 -22.98
CA VAL A 122 -8.98 1.39 -23.19
C VAL A 122 -7.69 1.98 -22.65
N THR A 123 -7.31 1.65 -21.41
CA THR A 123 -6.07 2.13 -20.80
C THR A 123 -4.83 1.67 -21.59
N ALA A 124 -4.81 0.43 -22.10
CA ALA A 124 -3.71 -0.06 -22.92
C ALA A 124 -3.51 0.76 -24.21
N THR A 125 -4.60 1.07 -24.93
CA THR A 125 -4.53 1.89 -26.16
C THR A 125 -4.07 3.32 -25.89
N LEU A 126 -4.50 3.92 -24.78
CA LEU A 126 -4.09 5.28 -24.38
C LEU A 126 -2.61 5.32 -23.96
N GLU A 127 -2.14 4.29 -23.26
CA GLU A 127 -0.73 4.14 -22.88
C GLU A 127 0.17 3.93 -24.09
N GLU A 128 -0.29 3.22 -25.13
CA GLU A 128 0.45 3.05 -26.39
C GLU A 128 0.60 4.38 -27.12
N LYS A 129 -0.50 5.12 -27.33
CA LYS A 129 -0.48 6.48 -27.89
C LYS A 129 0.45 7.41 -27.11
N ARG A 130 0.51 7.26 -25.78
CA ARG A 130 1.42 8.02 -24.93
C ARG A 130 2.89 7.62 -25.14
N LYS A 131 3.20 6.33 -25.26
CA LYS A 131 4.56 5.82 -25.50
C LYS A 131 5.11 6.27 -26.85
N GLU A 132 4.29 6.32 -27.89
CA GLU A 132 4.68 6.85 -29.20
C GLU A 132 5.10 8.32 -29.11
N LYS A 133 4.28 9.17 -28.49
CA LYS A 133 4.61 10.58 -28.24
C LYS A 133 5.90 10.72 -27.42
N ALA A 134 6.08 9.88 -26.39
CA ALA A 134 7.28 9.86 -25.59
C ALA A 134 8.53 9.45 -26.39
N LYS A 135 8.40 8.51 -27.34
CA LYS A 135 9.48 8.07 -28.24
C LYS A 135 9.93 9.20 -29.16
N ILE A 136 8.98 9.96 -29.74
CA ILE A 136 9.27 11.14 -30.56
C ILE A 136 10.02 12.20 -29.73
N HIS A 137 9.50 12.52 -28.54
CA HIS A 137 10.15 13.46 -27.63
C HIS A 137 11.58 13.02 -27.26
N TYR A 138 11.77 11.73 -26.95
CA TYR A 138 13.09 11.20 -26.60
C TYR A 138 14.08 11.28 -27.77
N ARG A 139 13.64 10.98 -29.00
CA ARG A 139 14.47 11.13 -30.21
C ARG A 139 14.96 12.57 -30.39
N ARG A 140 14.05 13.54 -30.28
CA ARG A 140 14.39 14.98 -30.35
C ARG A 140 15.36 15.37 -29.24
N LYS A 141 15.11 14.95 -28.00
CA LYS A 141 16.00 15.21 -26.85
C LYS A 141 17.40 14.62 -27.06
N LYS A 142 17.49 13.38 -27.58
CA LYS A 142 18.78 12.72 -27.87
C LYS A 142 19.56 13.47 -28.96
N GLN A 143 18.88 13.93 -30.00
CA GLN A 143 19.50 14.75 -31.06
C GLN A 143 20.03 16.08 -30.51
N LEU A 144 19.22 16.81 -29.72
CA LEU A 144 19.64 18.05 -29.08
C LEU A 144 20.83 17.84 -28.14
N MET A 145 20.84 16.75 -27.37
CA MET A 145 21.97 16.41 -26.50
C MET A 145 23.24 16.12 -27.30
N ARG A 146 23.15 15.43 -28.45
CA ARG A 146 24.29 15.20 -29.34
C ARG A 146 24.84 16.52 -29.90
N LEU A 147 23.96 17.40 -30.38
CA LEU A 147 24.35 18.71 -30.92
C LEU A 147 24.99 19.58 -29.85
N ARG A 148 24.43 19.60 -28.64
CA ARG A 148 24.99 20.30 -27.49
C ARG A 148 26.41 19.82 -27.17
N LYS A 149 26.62 18.50 -27.10
CA LYS A 149 27.97 17.94 -26.88
C LYS A 149 28.96 18.31 -27.99
N GLN A 150 28.49 18.39 -29.24
CA GLN A 150 29.33 18.84 -30.35
C GLN A 150 29.69 20.33 -30.22
N ALA A 151 28.74 21.17 -29.83
CA ALA A 151 28.97 22.59 -29.60
C ALA A 151 29.93 22.83 -28.42
N GLU A 152 29.79 22.07 -27.32
CA GLU A 152 30.70 22.11 -26.17
C GLU A 152 32.15 21.81 -26.61
N LYS A 153 32.37 20.79 -27.44
CA LYS A 153 33.70 20.47 -28.00
C LYS A 153 34.24 21.56 -28.92
N ASN A 154 33.38 22.13 -29.78
CA ASN A 154 33.82 23.17 -30.70
C ASN A 154 34.25 24.47 -29.98
N VAL A 155 33.70 24.73 -28.79
CA VAL A 155 33.92 25.96 -28.00
C VAL A 155 34.87 25.74 -26.81
N GLU A 156 35.39 24.52 -26.62
CA GLU A 156 36.26 24.08 -25.51
C GLU A 156 37.30 25.15 -25.12
N LYS A 157 38.10 25.60 -26.10
CA LYS A 157 39.15 26.62 -25.91
C LYS A 157 38.69 27.92 -25.23
N LYS A 158 37.43 28.31 -25.40
CA LYS A 158 36.87 29.53 -24.79
C LYS A 158 36.29 29.28 -23.41
N ILE A 159 35.90 28.04 -23.12
CA ILE A 159 35.28 27.64 -21.85
C ILE A 159 36.27 27.04 -20.86
N ASP A 160 37.50 26.73 -21.29
CA ASP A 160 38.55 26.09 -20.48
C ASP A 160 38.69 26.69 -19.08
N LYS A 161 38.85 28.01 -18.97
CA LYS A 161 38.94 28.74 -17.69
C LYS A 161 37.79 28.41 -16.72
N TYR A 162 36.57 28.28 -17.24
CA TYR A 162 35.40 27.96 -16.40
C TYR A 162 35.34 26.46 -16.09
N THR A 163 35.74 25.60 -17.03
CA THR A 163 35.76 24.15 -16.80
C THR A 163 36.78 23.73 -15.74
N GLU A 164 37.92 24.41 -15.65
CA GLU A 164 38.93 24.16 -14.61
C GLU A 164 38.36 24.40 -13.21
N VAL A 165 37.68 25.53 -13.00
CA VAL A 165 36.99 25.82 -11.73
C VAL A 165 35.95 24.74 -11.41
N LEU A 166 35.16 24.31 -12.41
CA LEU A 166 34.14 23.25 -12.22
C LEU A 166 34.75 21.89 -11.89
N LYS A 167 35.92 21.57 -12.45
CA LYS A 167 36.68 20.35 -12.14
C LYS A 167 37.22 20.37 -10.71
N THR A 168 37.75 21.51 -10.26
CA THR A 168 38.24 21.67 -8.87
C THR A 168 37.13 21.42 -7.84
N HIS A 169 35.89 21.80 -8.14
CA HIS A 169 34.74 21.54 -7.28
C HIS A 169 34.06 20.17 -7.52
N GLY A 170 34.60 19.33 -8.42
CA GLY A 170 34.07 17.99 -8.71
C GLY A 170 32.71 17.97 -9.44
N LEU A 171 32.30 19.08 -10.04
CA LEU A 171 31.04 19.21 -10.79
C LEU A 171 31.15 18.65 -12.20
N LEU A 172 32.35 18.72 -12.78
CA LEU A 172 32.71 18.10 -14.04
C LEU A 172 33.81 17.08 -13.76
N VAL A 173 33.59 15.83 -14.21
CA VAL A 173 34.57 14.74 -14.18
C VAL A 173 35.07 14.49 -15.60
#